data_AF-A0A6P5PE31-F1
#
_entry.id   AF-A0A6P5PE31-F1
#
_cell.length_a   1.000
_cell.length_b   1.000
_cell.length_c   1.000
_cell.angle_alpha   90.00
_cell.angle_beta   90.00
_cell.angle_gamma   90.00
#
_symmetry.space_group_name_H-M   'P 1'
#
loop_
_entity.id
_entity.type
_entity.pdbx_description
1 polymer ?
#
loop_
_entity_poly.entity_id
_entity_poly.type
_entity_poly.pdbx_seq_one_letter_code
_entity_poly.pdbx_strand_id
1 'polypeptide(L)'
;MFILKQEEYKKEGIKWTFIDFQMVLAACLELIEKPAIHLMGTFSVLEEECMFPKVTDTSFKNKLSDQHLGKYNNFQKPKENLNQLTSNLRTTHPHYVCCVLPMLFRAMEHSLVLYQLRCNGILEGICICRKPFPNRILYGDFQQRCRVLNASAIPEGQFIDSKKACRKLLDSIETDHTLYKFGHTKVFFKSGLLGTLEEIWDKCLAKLINQTQAVYRGFLMPVEFQKMMQRRLSMVLESENILDAEERWDQLIKAKFQVEAKITGDQENEEINAKLTVKKRKLQDECRELKKDIDDLELTLTKVEKEKHATENKILALLAVSLQQNVLTANQALLHLLTAVASFR
;
A
#
# COMPACT_ATOMS: atom_id res chain seq x y z
N MET A 1 -9.34 26.76 -14.40
CA MET A 1 -10.07 25.60 -13.81
C MET A 1 -11.50 25.49 -14.31
N PHE A 2 -12.25 26.60 -14.36
CA PHE A 2 -13.69 26.60 -14.64
C PHE A 2 -14.07 26.29 -16.10
N ILE A 3 -13.31 26.83 -17.07
CA ILE A 3 -13.55 26.62 -18.51
C ILE A 3 -13.32 25.15 -18.90
N LEU A 4 -12.16 24.60 -18.55
CA LEU A 4 -11.79 23.20 -18.86
C LEU A 4 -12.81 22.16 -18.35
N LYS A 5 -13.40 22.37 -17.17
CA LYS A 5 -14.42 21.46 -16.62
C LYS A 5 -15.73 21.51 -17.42
N GLN A 6 -16.17 22.71 -17.81
CA GLN A 6 -17.41 22.89 -18.59
C GLN A 6 -17.25 22.40 -20.04
N GLU A 7 -16.06 22.58 -20.61
CA GLU A 7 -15.69 22.00 -21.90
C GLU A 7 -15.73 20.46 -21.88
N GLU A 8 -15.26 19.83 -20.81
CA GLU A 8 -15.33 18.37 -20.67
C GLU A 8 -16.79 17.88 -20.57
N TYR A 9 -17.68 18.58 -19.86
CA TYR A 9 -19.11 18.21 -19.82
C TYR A 9 -19.77 18.28 -21.20
N LYS A 10 -19.41 19.31 -21.99
CA LYS A 10 -19.86 19.44 -23.37
C LYS A 10 -19.30 18.31 -24.23
N LYS A 11 -18.01 17.99 -24.11
CA LYS A 11 -17.33 16.90 -24.82
C LYS A 11 -17.94 15.53 -24.50
N GLU A 12 -18.35 15.33 -23.25
CA GLU A 12 -18.97 14.09 -22.77
C GLU A 12 -20.48 14.03 -22.99
N GLY A 13 -21.07 15.03 -23.66
CA GLY A 13 -22.49 15.04 -24.04
C GLY A 13 -23.45 15.17 -22.84
N ILE A 14 -22.98 15.71 -21.71
CA ILE A 14 -23.82 15.94 -20.54
C ILE A 14 -24.67 17.18 -20.79
N LYS A 15 -25.99 17.07 -20.54
CA LYS A 15 -26.91 18.22 -20.61
C LYS A 15 -26.52 19.26 -19.55
N TRP A 16 -25.73 20.25 -19.95
CA TRP A 16 -25.17 21.29 -19.09
C TRP A 16 -25.34 22.67 -19.73
N THR A 17 -25.80 23.64 -18.95
CA THR A 17 -25.86 25.05 -19.34
C THR A 17 -24.55 25.72 -18.96
N PHE A 18 -23.85 26.31 -19.93
CA PHE A 18 -22.60 27.01 -19.66
C PHE A 18 -22.84 28.17 -18.70
N ILE A 19 -22.05 28.22 -17.64
CA ILE A 19 -22.05 29.28 -16.64
C ILE A 19 -20.77 30.07 -16.85
N ASP A 20 -20.91 31.30 -17.34
CA ASP A 20 -19.78 32.20 -17.46
C ASP A 20 -19.43 32.76 -16.07
N PHE A 21 -18.35 32.24 -15.49
CA PHE A 21 -17.72 32.84 -14.34
C PHE A 21 -16.70 33.82 -14.90
N GLN A 22 -17.11 35.07 -15.12
CA GLN A 22 -16.28 36.15 -15.67
C GLN A 22 -14.87 36.12 -15.05
N MET A 23 -13.91 35.55 -15.79
CA MET A 23 -12.53 35.43 -15.31
C MET A 23 -11.78 36.70 -15.68
N VAL A 24 -11.49 37.53 -14.68
CA VAL A 24 -10.81 38.83 -14.82
C VAL A 24 -9.37 38.72 -15.38
N LEU A 25 -8.78 37.52 -15.43
CA LEU A 25 -7.40 37.28 -15.90
C LEU A 25 -7.23 37.20 -17.42
N ALA A 26 -8.30 37.02 -18.21
CA ALA A 26 -8.19 36.96 -19.67
C ALA A 26 -7.60 38.26 -20.25
N ALA A 27 -7.99 39.41 -19.66
CA ALA A 27 -7.44 40.72 -19.99
C ALA A 27 -5.92 40.83 -19.72
N CYS A 28 -5.37 40.08 -18.77
CA CYS A 28 -3.92 40.02 -18.54
C CYS A 28 -3.18 39.19 -19.59
N LEU A 29 -3.80 38.12 -20.10
CA LEU A 29 -3.19 37.27 -21.14
C LEU A 29 -3.20 37.97 -22.50
N GLU A 30 -4.30 38.65 -22.82
CA GLU A 30 -4.38 39.48 -24.03
C GLU A 30 -3.33 40.60 -24.04
N LEU A 31 -3.02 41.19 -22.90
CA LEU A 31 -1.96 42.20 -22.78
C LEU A 31 -0.56 41.64 -23.14
N ILE A 32 -0.32 40.34 -22.95
CA ILE A 32 0.99 39.72 -23.17
C ILE A 32 1.12 39.18 -24.59
N GLU A 33 0.10 38.48 -25.09
CA GLU A 33 0.20 37.63 -26.29
C GLU A 33 -0.45 38.22 -27.56
N LYS A 34 -1.12 39.38 -27.49
CA LYS A 34 -1.91 39.89 -28.62
C LYS A 34 -1.02 40.31 -29.80
N PRO A 35 -1.19 39.71 -31.00
CA PRO A 35 -0.41 40.06 -32.18
C PRO A 35 -0.81 41.42 -32.77
N ALA A 36 0.15 42.04 -33.45
CA ALA A 36 0.14 43.44 -33.87
C ALA A 36 -0.98 43.81 -34.86
N ILE A 37 -2.15 44.17 -34.35
CA ILE A 37 -3.21 44.74 -35.21
C ILE A 37 -3.72 46.10 -34.68
N HIS A 38 -3.77 46.38 -33.37
CA HIS A 38 -4.09 47.76 -32.88
C HIS A 38 -3.48 48.18 -31.53
N LEU A 39 -3.15 47.23 -30.64
CA LEU A 39 -2.23 47.44 -29.51
C LEU A 39 -1.36 46.18 -29.45
N MET A 40 -0.05 46.35 -29.60
CA MET A 40 0.89 45.23 -29.55
C MET A 40 0.88 44.63 -28.15
N GLY A 41 0.79 43.31 -28.04
CA GLY A 41 1.08 42.62 -26.80
C GLY A 41 2.56 42.73 -26.46
N THR A 42 2.90 42.49 -25.19
CA THR A 42 4.28 42.58 -24.69
C THR A 42 5.30 41.83 -25.56
N PHE A 43 4.94 40.66 -26.12
CA PHE A 43 5.82 39.89 -27.01
C PHE A 43 6.02 40.54 -28.39
N SER A 44 4.99 41.14 -28.98
CA SER A 44 5.13 41.79 -30.28
C SER A 44 5.99 43.05 -30.21
N VAL A 45 5.94 43.79 -29.09
CA VAL A 45 6.85 44.94 -28.85
C VAL A 45 8.30 44.47 -28.75
N LEU A 46 8.53 43.30 -28.14
CA LEU A 46 9.87 42.72 -27.99
C LEU A 46 10.44 42.28 -29.34
N GLU A 47 9.66 41.54 -30.12
CA GLU A 47 10.06 41.08 -31.46
C GLU A 47 10.41 42.25 -32.38
N GLU A 48 9.63 43.32 -32.36
CA GLU A 48 9.89 44.53 -33.14
C GLU A 48 11.21 45.19 -32.74
N GLU A 49 11.44 45.39 -31.44
CA GLU A 49 12.65 46.02 -30.91
C GLU A 49 13.92 45.20 -31.21
N CYS A 50 13.82 43.88 -31.25
CA CYS A 50 14.93 42.99 -31.62
C CYS A 50 15.36 43.09 -33.10
N MET A 51 14.52 43.65 -33.98
CA MET A 51 14.82 43.81 -35.41
C MET A 51 15.60 45.11 -35.73
N PHE A 52 15.74 46.03 -34.77
CA PHE A 52 16.41 47.32 -34.98
C PHE A 52 17.89 47.28 -34.58
N PRO A 53 18.81 47.71 -35.48
CA PRO A 53 20.22 47.82 -35.11
C PRO A 53 20.41 48.98 -34.12
N LYS A 54 20.97 48.67 -32.94
CA LYS A 54 21.26 49.57 -31.78
C LYS A 54 20.17 49.70 -30.70
N VAL A 55 19.19 48.80 -30.65
CA VAL A 55 18.25 48.72 -29.52
C VAL A 55 18.96 48.24 -28.24
N THR A 56 18.50 48.73 -27.08
CA THR A 56 18.98 48.33 -25.75
C THR A 56 17.81 47.92 -24.84
N ASP A 57 18.06 47.09 -23.82
CA ASP A 57 17.01 46.68 -22.86
C ASP A 57 16.30 47.87 -22.20
N THR A 58 17.03 48.99 -22.06
CA THR A 58 16.48 50.25 -21.56
C THR A 58 15.52 50.90 -22.56
N SER A 59 15.80 50.86 -23.86
CA SER A 59 14.88 51.36 -24.89
C SER A 59 13.63 50.50 -24.98
N PHE A 60 13.76 49.18 -24.91
CA PHE A 60 12.63 48.25 -24.87
C PHE A 60 11.76 48.46 -23.62
N LYS A 61 12.37 48.52 -22.42
CA LYS A 61 11.65 48.80 -21.15
C LYS A 61 10.86 50.11 -21.20
N ASN A 62 11.44 51.15 -21.80
CA ASN A 62 10.79 52.44 -21.95
C ASN A 62 9.61 52.34 -22.93
N LYS A 63 9.81 51.74 -24.11
CA LYS A 63 8.74 51.56 -25.11
C LYS A 63 7.58 50.68 -24.58
N LEU A 64 7.90 49.63 -23.83
CA LEU A 64 6.92 48.76 -23.18
C LEU A 64 6.14 49.51 -22.08
N SER A 65 6.82 50.34 -21.29
CA SER A 65 6.20 51.20 -20.30
C SER A 65 5.31 52.27 -20.95
N ASP A 66 5.76 52.90 -22.03
CA ASP A 66 5.01 53.96 -22.73
C ASP A 66 3.76 53.42 -23.45
N GLN A 67 3.81 52.19 -23.94
CA GLN A 67 2.68 51.56 -24.63
C GLN A 67 1.63 50.98 -23.67
N HIS A 68 2.04 50.43 -22.52
CA HIS A 68 1.14 49.67 -21.65
C HIS A 68 0.82 50.33 -20.30
N LEU A 69 1.71 51.14 -19.75
CA LEU A 69 1.54 51.76 -18.43
C LEU A 69 0.41 52.82 -18.49
N GLY A 70 -0.62 52.65 -17.65
CA GLY A 70 -1.78 53.55 -17.60
C GLY A 70 -2.86 53.29 -18.65
N LYS A 71 -2.60 52.49 -19.69
CA LYS A 71 -3.61 52.08 -20.69
C LYS A 71 -4.27 50.74 -20.36
N TYR A 72 -3.55 49.86 -19.67
CA TYR A 72 -4.07 48.59 -19.17
C TYR A 72 -4.01 48.58 -17.64
N ASN A 73 -5.15 48.35 -16.99
CA ASN A 73 -5.24 48.30 -15.52
C ASN A 73 -4.36 47.21 -14.88
N ASN A 74 -3.91 46.23 -15.67
CA ASN A 74 -3.18 45.04 -15.22
C ASN A 74 -1.67 45.10 -15.50
N PHE A 75 -1.15 46.17 -16.11
CA PHE A 75 0.29 46.34 -16.38
C PHE A 75 0.96 47.19 -15.31
N GLN A 76 1.85 46.59 -14.52
CA GLN A 76 2.67 47.23 -13.49
C GLN A 76 4.10 46.63 -13.57
N LYS A 77 5.13 47.30 -13.01
CA LYS A 77 6.54 46.87 -13.13
C LYS A 77 6.79 45.44 -12.55
N PRO A 78 7.19 44.41 -13.33
CA PRO A 78 7.31 43.01 -12.85
C PRO A 78 8.69 42.61 -12.26
N LYS A 79 8.72 41.49 -11.51
CA LYS A 79 9.93 40.85 -10.91
C LYS A 79 10.19 39.47 -11.57
N GLU A 80 11.46 39.13 -11.85
CA GLU A 80 11.89 38.14 -12.87
C GLU A 80 11.60 36.63 -12.59
N ASN A 81 11.47 36.17 -11.35
CA ASN A 81 11.49 34.73 -11.03
C ASN A 81 10.18 33.94 -11.28
N LEU A 82 9.11 34.57 -11.78
CA LEU A 82 7.75 34.02 -11.74
C LEU A 82 7.39 33.06 -12.91
N ASN A 83 8.06 33.20 -14.05
CA ASN A 83 7.68 32.48 -15.28
C ASN A 83 8.10 30.99 -15.26
N GLN A 84 9.29 30.70 -14.72
CA GLN A 84 9.80 29.33 -14.59
C GLN A 84 8.91 28.49 -13.65
N LEU A 85 8.44 29.10 -12.56
CA LEU A 85 7.53 28.45 -11.60
C LEU A 85 6.18 28.10 -12.25
N THR A 86 5.65 28.98 -13.10
CA THR A 86 4.32 28.79 -13.74
C THR A 86 4.32 27.61 -14.71
N SER A 87 5.40 27.39 -15.45
CA SER A 87 5.53 26.25 -16.38
C SER A 87 5.53 24.91 -15.63
N ASN A 88 6.32 24.80 -14.56
CA ASN A 88 6.41 23.59 -13.76
C ASN A 88 5.06 23.22 -13.12
N LEU A 89 4.32 24.20 -12.61
CA LEU A 89 3.00 23.99 -11.99
C LEU A 89 1.92 23.50 -12.97
N ARG A 90 2.04 23.77 -14.27
CA ARG A 90 1.08 23.28 -15.28
C ARG A 90 1.21 21.78 -15.57
N THR A 91 2.36 21.18 -15.25
CA THR A 91 2.63 19.75 -15.51
C THR A 91 2.16 18.83 -14.38
N THR A 92 1.71 19.37 -13.25
CA THR A 92 1.32 18.60 -12.06
C THR A 92 -0.20 18.63 -11.85
N HIS A 93 -0.70 17.80 -10.92
CA HIS A 93 -2.08 17.89 -10.45
C HIS A 93 -2.14 18.85 -9.24
N PRO A 94 -2.71 20.06 -9.38
CA PRO A 94 -2.62 21.07 -8.34
C PRO A 94 -3.62 20.83 -7.21
N HIS A 95 -3.12 20.89 -5.98
CA HIS A 95 -3.93 20.96 -4.76
C HIS A 95 -3.81 22.37 -4.18
N TYR A 96 -4.94 23.03 -3.91
CA TYR A 96 -4.98 24.41 -3.44
C TYR A 96 -5.31 24.47 -1.95
N VAL A 97 -4.49 25.19 -1.19
CA VAL A 97 -4.75 25.57 0.20
C VAL A 97 -4.81 27.09 0.27
N CYS A 98 -5.95 27.65 0.69
CA CYS A 98 -6.12 29.08 0.81
C CYS A 98 -6.20 29.49 2.29
N CYS A 99 -5.17 30.19 2.77
CA CYS A 99 -5.14 30.71 4.13
C CYS A 99 -6.01 31.98 4.21
N VAL A 100 -6.85 32.06 5.23
CA VAL A 100 -7.70 33.23 5.51
C VAL A 100 -7.20 33.88 6.79
N LEU A 101 -6.99 35.19 6.75
CA LEU A 101 -6.64 35.97 7.93
C LEU A 101 -7.91 36.31 8.71
N PRO A 102 -8.10 35.78 9.93
CA PRO A 102 -9.30 36.03 10.72
C PRO A 102 -9.44 37.46 11.24
N MET A 103 -8.32 38.17 11.42
CA MET A 103 -8.27 39.44 12.13
C MET A 103 -7.01 40.24 11.79
N LEU A 104 -7.12 41.57 11.76
CA LEU A 104 -5.99 42.51 11.63
C LEU A 104 -5.53 43.08 12.99
N PHE A 105 -6.45 43.13 13.95
CA PHE A 105 -6.19 43.42 15.36
C PHE A 105 -7.02 42.43 16.20
N ARG A 106 -6.69 42.19 17.47
CA ARG A 106 -7.06 41.04 18.35
C ARG A 106 -8.52 40.51 18.40
N ALA A 107 -9.45 40.92 17.54
CA ALA A 107 -10.81 40.40 17.39
C ALA A 107 -11.15 40.01 15.94
N MET A 108 -11.95 38.95 15.77
CA MET A 108 -12.40 38.43 14.48
C MET A 108 -13.19 39.47 13.68
N GLU A 109 -12.78 39.72 12.43
CA GLU A 109 -13.48 40.64 11.53
C GLU A 109 -14.17 39.89 10.37
N HIS A 110 -15.49 39.78 10.45
CA HIS A 110 -16.28 39.02 9.48
C HIS A 110 -16.27 39.65 8.07
N SER A 111 -16.23 40.97 7.96
CA SER A 111 -16.11 41.71 6.69
C SER A 111 -14.81 41.38 5.96
N LEU A 112 -13.69 41.35 6.69
CA LEU A 112 -12.37 41.01 6.16
C LEU A 112 -12.30 39.55 5.67
N VAL A 113 -12.87 38.62 6.45
CA VAL A 113 -12.98 37.21 6.06
C VAL A 113 -13.83 37.07 4.79
N LEU A 114 -15.00 37.72 4.74
CA LEU A 114 -15.89 37.66 3.57
C LEU A 114 -15.24 38.24 2.30
N TYR A 115 -14.47 39.33 2.43
CA TYR A 115 -13.73 39.91 1.31
C TYR A 115 -12.67 38.93 0.77
N GLN A 116 -11.88 38.32 1.66
CA GLN A 116 -10.88 37.32 1.28
C GLN A 116 -11.53 36.11 0.58
N LEU A 117 -12.68 35.63 1.07
CA LEU A 117 -13.40 34.52 0.44
C LEU A 117 -13.89 34.84 -0.98
N ARG A 118 -14.25 36.11 -1.27
CA ARG A 118 -14.64 36.57 -2.62
C ARG A 118 -13.43 36.73 -3.54
N CYS A 119 -12.40 37.47 -3.10
CA CYS A 119 -11.24 37.77 -3.94
C CYS A 119 -10.39 36.54 -4.25
N ASN A 120 -10.33 35.56 -3.34
CA ASN A 120 -9.64 34.30 -3.57
C ASN A 120 -10.47 33.30 -4.39
N GLY A 121 -11.68 33.68 -4.80
CA GLY A 121 -12.59 32.82 -5.56
C GLY A 121 -13.10 31.61 -4.78
N ILE A 122 -13.08 31.66 -3.43
CA ILE A 122 -13.47 30.53 -2.58
C ILE A 122 -14.99 30.35 -2.63
N LEU A 123 -15.79 31.43 -2.68
CA LEU A 123 -17.24 31.31 -2.77
C LEU A 123 -17.69 30.73 -4.12
N GLU A 124 -17.04 31.14 -5.20
CA GLU A 124 -17.19 30.60 -6.55
C GLU A 124 -16.73 29.14 -6.58
N GLY A 125 -15.60 28.83 -5.95
CA GLY A 125 -15.08 27.48 -5.74
C GLY A 125 -16.06 26.58 -5.00
N ILE A 126 -16.66 27.05 -3.89
CA ILE A 126 -17.66 26.32 -3.11
C ILE A 126 -18.95 26.13 -3.93
N CYS A 127 -19.41 27.16 -4.64
CA CYS A 127 -20.56 27.03 -5.55
C CYS A 127 -20.31 25.97 -6.63
N ILE A 128 -19.07 25.85 -7.09
CA ILE A 128 -18.61 24.86 -8.07
C ILE A 128 -18.25 23.52 -7.43
N CYS A 129 -18.08 23.41 -6.12
CA CYS A 129 -18.08 22.12 -5.44
C CYS A 129 -19.52 21.62 -5.18
N ARG A 130 -20.48 22.56 -5.12
CA ARG A 130 -21.91 22.27 -4.85
C ARG A 130 -22.77 22.02 -6.10
N LYS A 131 -22.37 22.48 -7.29
CA LYS A 131 -23.23 22.43 -8.51
C LYS A 131 -22.84 21.45 -9.63
N PRO A 132 -21.57 21.16 -9.93
CA PRO A 132 -21.17 20.16 -10.91
C PRO A 132 -20.87 18.80 -10.27
N PHE A 133 -20.62 17.81 -11.11
CA PHE A 133 -20.21 16.46 -10.72
C PHE A 133 -18.67 16.43 -10.63
N PRO A 134 -18.05 16.61 -9.44
CA PRO A 134 -16.60 16.74 -9.32
C PRO A 134 -15.84 15.44 -9.61
N ASN A 135 -16.47 14.29 -9.33
CA ASN A 135 -15.84 12.99 -9.45
C ASN A 135 -16.21 12.37 -10.80
N ARG A 136 -15.23 11.81 -11.51
CA ARG A 136 -15.40 11.20 -12.83
C ARG A 136 -14.62 9.89 -12.90
N ILE A 137 -15.26 8.84 -13.40
CA ILE A 137 -14.68 7.49 -13.46
C ILE A 137 -15.00 6.90 -14.84
N LEU A 138 -14.03 6.27 -15.50
CA LEU A 138 -14.27 5.57 -16.77
C LEU A 138 -15.21 4.38 -16.56
N TYR A 139 -15.99 4.02 -17.58
CA TYR A 139 -16.93 2.90 -17.46
C TYR A 139 -16.24 1.56 -17.16
N GLY A 140 -15.10 1.30 -17.80
CA GLY A 140 -14.34 0.06 -17.57
C GLY A 140 -13.93 -0.07 -16.10
N ASP A 141 -13.35 0.99 -15.55
CA ASP A 141 -12.94 1.04 -14.15
C ASP A 141 -14.15 0.84 -13.25
N PHE A 142 -15.20 1.67 -13.40
CA PHE A 142 -16.41 1.63 -12.58
C PHE A 142 -17.09 0.24 -12.57
N GLN A 143 -17.20 -0.39 -13.74
CA GLN A 143 -17.74 -1.73 -13.88
C GLN A 143 -16.94 -2.76 -13.08
N GLN A 144 -15.61 -2.66 -13.10
CA GLN A 144 -14.72 -3.55 -12.36
C GLN A 144 -14.87 -3.36 -10.84
N ARG A 145 -15.01 -2.11 -10.38
CA ARG A 145 -15.23 -1.76 -8.96
C ARG A 145 -16.55 -2.35 -8.45
N CYS A 146 -17.62 -2.09 -9.17
CA CYS A 146 -18.97 -2.40 -8.75
C CYS A 146 -19.36 -3.87 -8.98
N ARG A 147 -18.57 -4.64 -9.74
CA ARG A 147 -18.77 -6.10 -9.83
C ARG A 147 -18.65 -6.79 -8.47
N VAL A 148 -17.83 -6.27 -7.56
CA VAL A 148 -17.73 -6.77 -6.18
C VAL A 148 -18.99 -6.47 -5.36
N LEU A 149 -19.66 -5.35 -5.63
CA LEU A 149 -20.89 -4.97 -4.96
C LEU A 149 -22.06 -5.88 -5.35
N ASN A 150 -22.16 -6.20 -6.64
CA ASN A 150 -23.21 -7.08 -7.14
C ASN A 150 -22.76 -7.88 -8.36
N ALA A 151 -22.13 -9.04 -8.11
CA ALA A 151 -21.67 -9.94 -9.18
C ALA A 151 -22.84 -10.47 -10.03
N SER A 152 -24.05 -10.57 -9.46
CA SER A 152 -25.24 -11.07 -10.15
C SER A 152 -25.85 -10.09 -11.15
N ALA A 153 -25.55 -8.79 -11.03
CA ALA A 153 -26.09 -7.76 -11.92
C ALA A 153 -25.53 -7.83 -13.36
N ILE A 154 -24.37 -8.46 -13.55
CA ILE A 154 -23.71 -8.61 -14.86
C ILE A 154 -23.51 -10.11 -15.13
N PRO A 155 -24.38 -10.75 -15.94
CA PRO A 155 -24.24 -12.17 -16.26
C PRO A 155 -22.91 -12.48 -16.95
N GLU A 156 -22.24 -13.53 -16.50
CA GLU A 156 -20.96 -13.98 -17.06
C GLU A 156 -21.15 -14.51 -18.50
N GLY A 157 -20.28 -14.10 -19.42
CA GLY A 157 -20.27 -14.58 -20.81
C GLY A 157 -21.08 -13.75 -21.83
N GLN A 158 -21.89 -12.78 -21.40
CA GLN A 158 -22.52 -11.82 -22.32
C GLN A 158 -21.68 -10.54 -22.43
N PHE A 159 -21.28 -10.18 -23.65
CA PHE A 159 -20.68 -8.87 -23.91
C PHE A 159 -21.76 -7.79 -23.75
N ILE A 160 -21.75 -7.11 -22.61
CA ILE A 160 -22.62 -5.96 -22.32
C ILE A 160 -21.77 -4.70 -22.48
N ASP A 161 -22.27 -3.73 -23.24
CA ASP A 161 -21.67 -2.40 -23.32
C ASP A 161 -21.41 -1.84 -21.91
N SER A 162 -20.19 -1.39 -21.65
CA SER A 162 -19.73 -0.96 -20.33
C SER A 162 -20.64 0.13 -19.74
N LYS A 163 -21.15 1.05 -20.57
CA LYS A 163 -22.11 2.08 -20.12
C LYS A 163 -23.43 1.47 -19.63
N LYS A 164 -23.95 0.47 -20.35
CA LYS A 164 -25.17 -0.26 -19.97
C LYS A 164 -24.96 -1.12 -18.72
N ALA A 165 -23.79 -1.74 -18.58
CA ALA A 165 -23.41 -2.49 -17.39
C ALA A 165 -23.34 -1.58 -16.15
N CYS A 166 -22.68 -0.43 -16.26
CA CYS A 166 -22.58 0.56 -15.17
C CYS A 166 -23.95 1.09 -14.74
N ARG A 167 -24.88 1.28 -15.69
CA ARG A 167 -26.26 1.68 -15.40
C ARG A 167 -26.99 0.63 -14.56
N LYS A 168 -26.99 -0.63 -15.00
CA LYS A 168 -27.60 -1.74 -14.25
C LYS A 168 -27.04 -1.87 -12.83
N LEU A 169 -25.73 -1.68 -12.67
CA LEU A 169 -25.08 -1.71 -11.37
C LEU A 169 -25.56 -0.57 -10.46
N LEU A 170 -25.61 0.67 -10.94
CA LEU A 170 -26.10 1.82 -10.17
C LEU A 170 -27.59 1.71 -9.83
N ASP A 171 -28.40 1.17 -10.74
CA ASP A 171 -29.82 0.90 -10.51
C ASP A 171 -30.00 -0.17 -9.42
N SER A 172 -29.09 -1.14 -9.31
CA SER A 172 -29.14 -2.17 -8.26
C SER A 172 -28.77 -1.69 -6.85
N ILE A 173 -28.15 -0.51 -6.73
CA ILE A 173 -27.69 0.06 -5.45
C ILE A 173 -28.72 1.10 -4.93
N GLU A 174 -29.88 1.25 -5.58
CA GLU A 174 -30.96 2.18 -5.18
C GLU A 174 -30.47 3.62 -4.92
N THR A 175 -29.64 4.14 -5.82
CA THR A 175 -29.09 5.51 -5.71
C THR A 175 -29.92 6.54 -6.47
N ASP A 176 -30.03 7.76 -5.96
CA ASP A 176 -30.75 8.84 -6.64
C ASP A 176 -30.08 9.23 -7.97
N HIS A 177 -30.84 9.11 -9.07
CA HIS A 177 -30.42 9.47 -10.43
C HIS A 177 -30.08 10.96 -10.62
N THR A 178 -30.38 11.84 -9.65
CA THR A 178 -29.93 13.24 -9.69
C THR A 178 -28.47 13.44 -9.26
N LEU A 179 -27.90 12.44 -8.56
CA LEU A 179 -26.56 12.50 -7.97
C LEU A 179 -25.47 12.03 -8.93
N TYR A 180 -25.82 11.46 -10.08
CA TYR A 180 -24.87 11.09 -11.12
C TYR A 180 -25.36 11.40 -12.54
N LYS A 181 -24.42 11.47 -13.49
CA LYS A 181 -24.69 11.61 -14.92
C LYS A 181 -23.77 10.72 -15.75
N PHE A 182 -24.32 10.21 -16.83
CA PHE A 182 -23.58 9.38 -17.78
C PHE A 182 -23.08 10.22 -18.94
N GLY A 183 -21.77 10.31 -19.10
CA GLY A 183 -21.12 10.85 -20.28
C GLY A 183 -21.02 9.83 -21.42
N HIS A 184 -20.23 10.15 -22.44
CA HIS A 184 -19.91 9.23 -23.53
C HIS A 184 -18.95 8.13 -23.07
N THR A 185 -17.92 8.48 -22.29
CA THR A 185 -16.85 7.55 -21.88
C THR A 185 -16.76 7.34 -20.36
N LYS A 186 -17.32 8.27 -19.58
CA LYS A 186 -17.21 8.30 -18.11
C LYS A 186 -18.57 8.46 -17.45
N VAL A 187 -18.65 8.03 -16.19
CA VAL A 187 -19.72 8.38 -15.26
C VAL A 187 -19.24 9.49 -14.33
N PHE A 188 -20.14 10.44 -14.05
CA PHE A 188 -19.88 11.64 -13.28
C PHE A 188 -20.74 11.62 -12.01
N PHE A 189 -20.14 11.85 -10.85
CA PHE A 189 -20.81 11.81 -9.55
C PHE A 189 -20.76 13.17 -8.85
N LYS A 190 -21.86 13.54 -8.18
CA LYS A 190 -21.88 14.65 -7.23
C LYS A 190 -21.04 14.31 -6.01
N SER A 191 -20.64 15.35 -5.28
CA SER A 191 -19.97 15.17 -3.99
C SER A 191 -20.85 14.35 -3.04
N GLY A 192 -20.23 13.48 -2.24
CA GLY A 192 -20.90 12.62 -1.27
C GLY A 192 -21.30 11.23 -1.82
N LEU A 193 -21.85 11.15 -3.04
CA LEU A 193 -22.33 9.86 -3.58
C LEU A 193 -21.19 8.83 -3.73
N LEU A 194 -20.01 9.26 -4.19
CA LEU A 194 -18.87 8.35 -4.32
C LEU A 194 -18.45 7.79 -2.96
N GLY A 195 -18.44 8.60 -1.92
CA GLY A 195 -18.13 8.15 -0.56
C GLY A 195 -19.15 7.15 -0.02
N THR A 196 -20.45 7.33 -0.31
CA THR A 196 -21.45 6.33 0.05
C THR A 196 -21.29 5.01 -0.69
N LEU A 197 -20.89 5.06 -1.97
CA LEU A 197 -20.59 3.84 -2.75
C LEU A 197 -19.35 3.12 -2.20
N GLU A 198 -18.31 3.88 -1.83
CA GLU A 198 -17.11 3.36 -1.18
C GLU A 198 -17.43 2.72 0.18
N GLU A 199 -18.32 3.31 0.99
CA GLU A 199 -18.71 2.75 2.28
C GLU A 199 -19.47 1.41 2.13
N ILE A 200 -20.36 1.30 1.15
CA ILE A 200 -21.05 0.02 0.84
C ILE A 200 -20.02 -1.01 0.38
N TRP A 201 -19.07 -0.59 -0.45
CA TRP A 201 -17.99 -1.45 -0.94
C TRP A 201 -17.10 -1.96 0.20
N ASP A 202 -16.69 -1.09 1.11
CA ASP A 202 -15.88 -1.45 2.28
C ASP A 202 -16.60 -2.48 3.17
N LYS A 203 -17.92 -2.32 3.36
CA LYS A 203 -18.74 -3.30 4.12
C LYS A 203 -18.77 -4.67 3.44
N CYS A 204 -18.99 -4.71 2.13
CA CYS A 204 -18.96 -5.95 1.36
C CYS A 204 -17.57 -6.62 1.41
N LEU A 205 -16.51 -5.83 1.20
CA LEU A 205 -15.14 -6.30 1.21
C LEU A 205 -14.73 -6.84 2.59
N ALA A 206 -15.09 -6.14 3.66
CA ALA A 206 -14.83 -6.58 5.02
C ALA A 206 -15.47 -7.95 5.31
N LYS A 207 -16.71 -8.19 4.85
CA LYS A 207 -17.36 -9.50 4.99
C LYS A 207 -16.59 -10.60 4.27
N LEU A 208 -16.18 -10.36 3.02
CA LEU A 208 -15.42 -11.32 2.22
C LEU A 208 -14.06 -11.64 2.85
N ILE A 209 -13.34 -10.60 3.30
CA ILE A 209 -12.06 -10.74 3.99
C ILE A 209 -12.24 -11.56 5.27
N ASN A 210 -13.25 -11.26 6.08
CA ASN A 210 -13.50 -11.99 7.33
C ASN A 210 -13.81 -13.47 7.08
N GLN A 211 -14.62 -13.79 6.07
CA GLN A 211 -14.89 -15.18 5.67
C GLN A 211 -13.62 -15.90 5.20
N THR A 212 -12.82 -15.23 4.35
CA THR A 212 -11.56 -15.77 3.84
C THR A 212 -10.57 -16.02 4.99
N GLN A 213 -10.42 -15.05 5.90
CA GLN A 213 -9.59 -15.18 7.09
C GLN A 213 -10.06 -16.31 8.00
N ALA A 214 -11.37 -16.49 8.18
CA ALA A 214 -11.93 -17.57 8.98
C ALA A 214 -11.59 -18.95 8.39
N VAL A 215 -11.73 -19.11 7.07
CA VAL A 215 -11.33 -20.35 6.37
C VAL A 215 -9.83 -20.59 6.51
N TYR A 216 -9.00 -19.57 6.28
CA TYR A 216 -7.55 -19.68 6.40
C TYR A 216 -7.13 -20.08 7.82
N ARG A 217 -7.68 -19.43 8.86
CA ARG A 217 -7.43 -19.79 10.26
C ARG A 217 -7.93 -21.21 10.56
N GLY A 218 -9.10 -21.59 10.05
CA GLY A 218 -9.66 -22.94 10.22
C GLY A 218 -8.80 -24.04 9.58
N PHE A 219 -8.13 -23.74 8.46
CA PHE A 219 -7.19 -24.66 7.82
C PHE A 219 -5.83 -24.72 8.53
N LEU A 220 -5.33 -23.58 8.99
CA LEU A 220 -4.00 -23.48 9.60
C LEU A 220 -3.96 -24.10 11.01
N MET A 221 -5.02 -23.93 11.81
CA MET A 221 -5.03 -24.37 13.21
C MET A 221 -4.87 -25.88 13.41
N PRO A 222 -5.51 -26.79 12.64
CA PRO A 222 -5.29 -28.22 12.74
C PRO A 222 -3.84 -28.63 12.47
N VAL A 223 -3.20 -28.02 11.46
CA VAL A 223 -1.79 -28.28 11.11
C VAL A 223 -0.89 -27.86 12.26
N GLU A 224 -1.13 -26.69 12.84
CA GLU A 224 -0.33 -26.20 13.96
C GLU A 224 -0.59 -27.00 15.24
N PHE A 225 -1.83 -27.42 15.49
CA PHE A 225 -2.19 -28.30 16.61
C PHE A 225 -1.50 -29.67 16.53
N GLN A 226 -1.42 -30.26 15.33
CA GLN A 226 -0.71 -31.53 15.14
C GLN A 226 0.79 -31.39 15.48
N LYS A 227 1.44 -30.30 15.07
CA LYS A 227 2.82 -30.01 15.44
C LYS A 227 2.98 -29.81 16.95
N MET A 228 2.05 -29.10 17.60
CA MET A 228 2.05 -28.93 19.06
C MET A 228 1.92 -30.28 19.77
N MET A 229 1.05 -31.16 19.29
CA MET A 229 0.87 -32.50 19.88
C MET A 229 2.11 -33.39 19.70
N GLN A 230 2.77 -33.34 18.53
CA GLN A 230 4.03 -34.04 18.30
C GLN A 230 5.14 -33.55 19.24
N ARG A 231 5.27 -32.22 19.40
CA ARG A 231 6.22 -31.63 20.36
C ARG A 231 5.92 -32.08 21.80
N ARG A 232 4.64 -32.11 22.18
CA ARG A 232 4.23 -32.58 23.51
C ARG A 232 4.61 -34.04 23.74
N LEU A 233 4.34 -34.92 22.77
CA LEU A 233 4.70 -36.34 22.89
C LEU A 233 6.21 -36.53 23.01
N SER A 234 6.99 -35.85 22.17
CA SER A 234 8.46 -35.88 22.22
C SER A 234 8.98 -35.45 23.58
N MET A 235 8.38 -34.42 24.18
CA MET A 235 8.77 -33.93 25.50
C MET A 235 8.46 -34.92 26.62
N VAL A 236 7.34 -35.65 26.53
CA VAL A 236 7.00 -36.70 27.52
C VAL A 236 7.97 -37.87 27.44
N LEU A 237 8.27 -38.35 26.23
CA LEU A 237 9.24 -39.45 26.04
C LEU A 237 10.62 -39.08 26.56
N GLU A 238 11.06 -37.84 26.31
CA GLU A 238 12.34 -37.37 26.84
C GLU A 238 12.35 -37.30 28.37
N SER A 239 11.24 -36.88 28.99
CA SER A 239 11.10 -36.89 30.44
C SER A 239 11.16 -38.29 31.04
N GLU A 240 10.55 -39.29 30.38
CA GLU A 240 10.63 -40.70 30.82
C GLU A 240 12.05 -41.24 30.69
N ASN A 241 12.74 -40.95 29.57
CA ASN A 241 14.14 -41.33 29.37
C ASN A 241 15.06 -40.75 30.45
N ILE A 242 14.84 -39.50 30.86
CA ILE A 242 15.61 -38.86 31.93
C ILE A 242 15.37 -39.58 33.27
N LEU A 243 14.11 -39.88 33.62
CA LEU A 243 13.78 -40.59 34.85
C LEU A 243 14.43 -41.99 34.90
N ASP A 244 14.37 -42.75 33.81
CA ASP A 244 15.02 -44.06 33.71
C ASP A 244 16.55 -43.94 33.86
N ALA A 245 17.15 -42.89 33.29
CA ALA A 245 18.58 -42.63 33.41
C ALA A 245 18.97 -42.25 34.85
N GLU A 246 18.14 -41.46 35.54
CA GLU A 246 18.31 -41.11 36.96
C GLU A 246 18.28 -42.36 37.85
N GLU A 247 17.32 -43.27 37.62
CA GLU A 247 17.22 -44.52 38.40
C GLU A 247 18.45 -45.41 38.18
N ARG A 248 18.91 -45.56 36.93
CA ARG A 248 20.14 -46.31 36.61
C ARG A 248 21.37 -45.69 37.27
N TRP A 249 21.46 -44.36 37.28
CA TRP A 249 22.55 -43.64 37.95
C TRP A 249 22.57 -43.92 39.45
N ASP A 250 21.41 -43.87 40.12
CA ASP A 250 21.28 -44.19 41.54
C ASP A 250 21.70 -45.63 41.87
N GLN A 251 21.31 -46.59 41.02
CA GLN A 251 21.71 -47.99 41.17
C GLN A 251 23.23 -48.17 41.04
N LEU A 252 23.85 -47.51 40.05
CA LEU A 252 25.31 -47.54 39.86
C LEU A 252 26.06 -46.89 41.03
N ILE A 253 25.56 -45.77 41.57
CA ILE A 253 26.13 -45.14 42.77
C ILE A 253 26.09 -46.12 43.96
N LYS A 254 24.94 -46.77 44.20
CA LYS A 254 24.79 -47.77 45.26
C LYS A 254 25.75 -48.95 45.07
N ALA A 255 25.86 -49.49 43.85
CA ALA A 255 26.75 -50.59 43.54
C ALA A 255 28.24 -50.21 43.73
N LYS A 256 28.62 -49.01 43.29
CA LYS A 256 29.97 -48.47 43.49
C LYS A 256 30.31 -48.39 44.97
N PHE A 257 29.43 -47.83 45.80
CA PHE A 257 29.63 -47.72 47.24
C PHE A 257 29.83 -49.11 47.90
N GLN A 258 29.05 -50.12 47.50
CA GLN A 258 29.20 -51.48 48.00
C GLN A 258 30.56 -52.11 47.62
N VAL A 259 31.04 -51.88 46.40
CA VAL A 259 32.34 -52.38 45.94
C VAL A 259 33.48 -51.68 46.66
N GLU A 260 33.42 -50.35 46.83
CA GLU A 260 34.41 -49.56 47.58
C GLU A 260 34.50 -50.02 49.04
N ALA A 261 33.36 -50.31 49.69
CA ALA A 261 33.33 -50.85 51.05
C ALA A 261 34.01 -52.23 51.15
N LYS A 262 33.78 -53.13 50.18
CA LYS A 262 34.44 -54.45 50.14
C LYS A 262 35.95 -54.35 49.91
N ILE A 263 36.40 -53.47 49.02
CA ILE A 263 37.83 -53.21 48.77
C ILE A 263 38.53 -52.72 50.05
N THR A 264 37.84 -51.93 50.87
CA THR A 264 38.38 -51.42 52.14
C THR A 264 38.44 -52.50 53.22
N GLY A 265 37.50 -53.46 53.20
CA GLY A 265 37.44 -54.57 54.16
C GLY A 265 38.36 -55.76 53.85
N ASP A 266 38.65 -56.02 52.57
CA ASP A 266 39.45 -57.18 52.12
C ASP A 266 40.97 -56.93 52.10
N GLN A 267 41.47 -55.88 52.77
CA GLN A 267 42.90 -55.57 52.82
C GLN A 267 43.76 -56.61 53.60
N GLU A 268 43.17 -57.70 54.12
CA GLU A 268 43.87 -58.73 54.91
C GLU A 268 43.84 -60.17 54.33
N ASN A 269 43.35 -60.43 53.10
CA ASN A 269 43.23 -61.81 52.58
C ASN A 269 43.71 -62.02 51.11
N GLU A 270 44.80 -62.79 50.92
CA GLU A 270 45.50 -62.95 49.62
C GLU A 270 44.66 -63.63 48.51
N GLU A 271 43.82 -64.63 48.85
CA GLU A 271 43.00 -65.34 47.85
C GLU A 271 41.86 -64.45 47.29
N ILE A 272 41.35 -63.55 48.13
CA ILE A 272 40.33 -62.57 47.74
C ILE A 272 40.96 -61.51 46.85
N ASN A 273 42.19 -61.07 47.15
CA ASN A 273 42.96 -60.15 46.31
C ASN A 273 43.21 -60.70 44.89
N ALA A 274 43.50 -62.00 44.77
CA ALA A 274 43.64 -62.65 43.46
C ALA A 274 42.31 -62.71 42.67
N LYS A 275 41.18 -63.03 43.34
CA LYS A 275 39.86 -63.02 42.68
C LYS A 275 39.39 -61.61 42.33
N LEU A 276 39.67 -60.61 43.17
CA LEU A 276 39.34 -59.20 42.94
C LEU A 276 40.15 -58.60 41.79
N THR A 277 41.44 -58.95 41.64
CA THR A 277 42.26 -58.49 40.52
C THR A 277 41.78 -59.05 39.18
N VAL A 278 41.33 -60.30 39.13
CA VAL A 278 40.71 -60.90 37.92
C VAL A 278 39.39 -60.19 37.59
N LYS A 279 38.52 -59.97 38.58
CA LYS A 279 37.23 -59.29 38.37
C LYS A 279 37.41 -57.82 37.99
N LYS A 280 38.42 -57.14 38.55
CA LYS A 280 38.82 -55.79 38.17
C LYS A 280 39.25 -55.72 36.71
N ARG A 281 40.07 -56.68 36.23
CA ARG A 281 40.45 -56.75 34.80
C ARG A 281 39.23 -56.96 33.91
N LYS A 282 38.33 -57.90 34.24
CA LYS A 282 37.10 -58.13 33.48
C LYS A 282 36.21 -56.88 33.39
N LEU A 283 35.96 -56.21 34.52
CA LEU A 283 35.19 -54.96 34.53
C LEU A 283 35.91 -53.83 33.77
N GLN A 284 37.24 -53.83 33.77
CA GLN A 284 38.03 -52.84 33.03
C GLN A 284 37.99 -53.09 31.52
N ASP A 285 37.93 -54.35 31.08
CA ASP A 285 37.75 -54.74 29.69
C ASP A 285 36.31 -54.46 29.22
N GLU A 286 35.29 -54.76 30.03
CA GLU A 286 33.89 -54.40 29.77
C GLU A 286 33.71 -52.88 29.69
N CYS A 287 34.33 -52.10 30.58
CA CYS A 287 34.34 -50.63 30.50
C CYS A 287 35.05 -50.11 29.24
N ARG A 288 36.06 -50.81 28.71
CA ARG A 288 36.73 -50.44 27.47
C ARG A 288 35.86 -50.74 26.24
N GLU A 289 35.18 -51.89 26.23
CA GLU A 289 34.19 -52.22 25.20
C GLU A 289 33.03 -51.22 25.20
N LEU A 290 32.41 -50.97 26.35
CA LEU A 290 31.32 -50.00 26.46
C LEU A 290 31.75 -48.60 26.04
N LYS A 291 33.00 -48.20 26.31
CA LYS A 291 33.53 -46.92 25.86
C LYS A 291 33.68 -46.85 24.34
N LYS A 292 34.13 -47.95 23.72
CA LYS A 292 34.19 -48.06 22.27
C LYS A 292 32.80 -48.03 21.64
N ASP A 293 31.83 -48.73 22.23
CA ASP A 293 30.43 -48.71 21.76
C ASP A 293 29.83 -47.30 21.87
N ILE A 294 30.15 -46.55 22.93
CA ILE A 294 29.77 -45.13 23.06
C ILE A 294 30.38 -44.30 21.93
N ASP A 295 31.69 -44.44 21.67
CA ASP A 295 32.36 -43.70 20.60
C ASP A 295 31.75 -44.04 19.21
N ASP A 296 31.42 -45.31 18.97
CA ASP A 296 30.76 -45.78 17.73
C ASP A 296 29.31 -45.24 17.62
N LEU A 297 28.58 -45.17 18.73
CA LEU A 297 27.25 -44.57 18.80
C LEU A 297 27.29 -43.05 18.57
N GLU A 298 28.28 -42.34 19.10
CA GLU A 298 28.47 -40.91 18.84
C GLU A 298 28.77 -40.63 17.35
N LEU A 299 29.60 -41.48 16.71
CA LEU A 299 29.86 -41.39 15.27
C LEU A 299 28.59 -41.64 14.44
N THR A 300 27.77 -42.61 14.82
CA THR A 300 26.50 -42.86 14.12
C THR A 300 25.48 -41.76 14.35
N LEU A 301 25.40 -41.19 15.56
CA LEU A 301 24.54 -40.05 15.88
C LEU A 301 24.88 -38.84 15.00
N THR A 302 26.17 -38.45 14.94
CA THR A 302 26.61 -37.32 14.10
C THR A 302 26.35 -37.53 12.61
N LYS A 303 26.36 -38.79 12.13
CA LYS A 303 25.97 -39.12 10.76
C LYS A 303 24.47 -38.94 10.53
N VAL A 304 23.64 -39.48 11.43
CA VAL A 304 22.17 -39.36 11.35
C VAL A 304 21.73 -37.90 11.46
N GLU A 305 22.38 -37.09 12.30
CA GLU A 305 22.10 -35.65 12.41
C GLU A 305 22.38 -34.90 11.10
N LYS A 306 23.48 -35.23 10.41
CA LYS A 306 23.79 -34.64 9.09
C LYS A 306 22.76 -35.05 8.03
N GLU A 307 22.34 -36.32 8.03
CA GLU A 307 21.31 -36.82 7.12
C GLU A 307 19.96 -36.16 7.40
N LYS A 308 19.57 -36.03 8.68
CA LYS A 308 18.38 -35.30 9.12
C LYS A 308 18.41 -33.86 8.61
N HIS A 309 19.48 -33.10 8.85
CA HIS A 309 19.59 -31.73 8.33
C HIS A 309 19.51 -31.66 6.80
N ALA A 310 20.09 -32.61 6.07
CA ALA A 310 19.95 -32.67 4.61
C ALA A 310 18.49 -32.89 4.18
N THR A 311 17.74 -33.75 4.89
CA THR A 311 16.32 -33.99 4.61
C THR A 311 15.43 -32.81 5.01
N GLU A 312 15.68 -32.16 6.15
CA GLU A 312 14.98 -30.96 6.58
C GLU A 312 15.15 -29.83 5.57
N ASN A 313 16.36 -29.63 5.05
CA ASN A 313 16.62 -28.64 4.00
C ASN A 313 15.88 -28.95 2.70
N LYS A 314 15.78 -30.23 2.31
CA LYS A 314 14.98 -30.64 1.14
C LYS A 314 13.49 -30.38 1.37
N ILE A 315 12.97 -30.67 2.56
CA ILE A 315 11.57 -30.39 2.93
C ILE A 315 11.31 -28.88 2.92
N LEU A 316 12.20 -28.07 3.51
CA LEU A 316 12.09 -26.62 3.50
C LEU A 316 12.12 -26.06 2.08
N ALA A 317 12.97 -26.60 1.19
CA ALA A 317 12.98 -26.20 -0.21
C ALA A 317 11.66 -26.54 -0.93
N LEU A 318 11.11 -27.74 -0.72
CA LEU A 318 9.82 -28.13 -1.30
C LEU A 318 8.65 -27.32 -0.73
N LEU A 319 8.65 -27.04 0.58
CA LEU A 319 7.67 -26.17 1.22
C LEU A 319 7.79 -24.74 0.72
N ALA A 320 9.01 -24.22 0.51
CA ALA A 320 9.23 -22.91 -0.06
C ALA A 320 8.67 -22.83 -1.47
N VAL A 321 8.92 -23.82 -2.32
CA VAL A 321 8.34 -23.89 -3.68
C VAL A 321 6.81 -23.95 -3.64
N SER A 322 6.23 -24.78 -2.77
CA SER A 322 4.77 -24.86 -2.60
C SER A 322 4.16 -23.55 -2.08
N LEU A 323 4.80 -22.91 -1.10
CA LEU A 323 4.38 -21.63 -0.56
C LEU A 323 4.50 -20.53 -1.63
N GLN A 324 5.58 -20.54 -2.41
CA GLN A 324 5.81 -19.60 -3.49
C GLN A 324 4.79 -19.79 -4.61
N GLN A 325 4.41 -21.03 -4.93
CA GLN A 325 3.30 -21.34 -5.85
C GLN A 325 1.98 -20.79 -5.32
N ASN A 326 1.64 -21.07 -4.05
CA ASN A 326 0.40 -20.62 -3.40
C ASN A 326 0.33 -19.09 -3.27
N VAL A 327 1.46 -18.45 -2.95
CA VAL A 327 1.60 -16.99 -2.93
C VAL A 327 1.50 -16.45 -4.35
N LEU A 328 2.01 -17.13 -5.38
CA LEU A 328 1.84 -16.74 -6.78
C LEU A 328 0.36 -16.78 -7.18
N THR A 329 -0.38 -17.85 -6.84
CA THR A 329 -1.82 -17.96 -7.12
C THR A 329 -2.62 -16.93 -6.33
N ALA A 330 -2.30 -16.74 -5.05
CA ALA A 330 -2.92 -15.72 -4.21
C ALA A 330 -2.63 -14.32 -4.73
N ASN A 331 -1.38 -14.02 -5.10
CA ASN A 331 -0.97 -12.74 -5.69
C ASN A 331 -1.54 -12.56 -7.09
N GLN A 332 -1.76 -13.61 -7.89
CA GLN A 332 -2.48 -13.49 -9.16
C GLN A 332 -3.94 -13.13 -8.89
N ALA A 333 -4.61 -13.77 -7.94
CA ALA A 333 -5.96 -13.40 -7.53
C ALA A 333 -6.02 -11.96 -6.96
N LEU A 334 -5.02 -11.58 -6.16
CA LEU A 334 -4.87 -10.25 -5.60
C LEU A 334 -4.46 -9.23 -6.65
N LEU A 335 -3.69 -9.59 -7.67
CA LEU A 335 -3.35 -8.74 -8.81
C LEU A 335 -4.56 -8.62 -9.73
N HIS A 336 -5.41 -9.63 -9.89
CA HIS A 336 -6.69 -9.45 -10.58
C HIS A 336 -7.60 -8.48 -9.82
N LEU A 337 -7.64 -8.56 -8.48
CA LEU A 337 -8.34 -7.62 -7.62
C LEU A 337 -7.67 -6.24 -7.54
N LEU A 338 -6.34 -6.15 -7.59
CA LEU A 338 -5.58 -4.92 -7.52
C LEU A 338 -5.45 -4.25 -8.87
N THR A 339 -5.41 -4.98 -9.98
CA THR A 339 -5.58 -4.41 -11.33
C THR A 339 -7.00 -3.89 -11.47
N ALA A 340 -7.97 -4.52 -10.79
CA ALA A 340 -9.30 -3.95 -10.60
C ALA A 340 -9.33 -2.70 -9.71
N VAL A 341 -8.38 -2.57 -8.79
CA VAL A 341 -8.22 -1.41 -7.87
C VAL A 341 -7.13 -0.41 -8.33
N ALA A 342 -6.39 -0.66 -9.40
CA ALA A 342 -5.33 0.19 -9.95
C ALA A 342 -5.78 0.85 -11.27
N SER A 343 -6.70 0.21 -12.01
CA SER A 343 -7.65 0.93 -12.87
C SER A 343 -8.51 1.92 -12.07
N PHE A 344 -8.38 1.93 -10.73
CA PHE A 344 -9.13 2.78 -9.84
C PHE A 344 -8.52 4.20 -9.64
N ARG A 345 -7.29 4.49 -10.12
CA ARG A 345 -6.62 5.80 -9.98
C ARG A 345 -6.64 6.65 -11.24
#